data_AF-A0A2S7U0L6-F1
#
_entry.id   AF-A0A2S7U0L6-F1
#
_cell.length_a   1.000
_cell.length_b   1.000
_cell.length_c   1.000
_cell.angle_alpha   90.00
_cell.angle_beta   90.00
_cell.angle_gamma   90.00
#
_symmetry.space_group_name_H-M   'P 1'
#
loop_
_entity.id
_entity.type
_entity.pdbx_description
1 polymer ?
#
loop_
_entity_poly.entity_id
_entity_poly.type
_entity_poly.pdbx_seq_one_letter_code
_entity_poly.pdbx_strand_id
1 'polypeptide(L)' 'MATKQAKRATIYLDPDLHRAVKIKAGLSSVTISELISEAIRDSLREDAADIKALESSKNEPSVSLEDVLKEFNLERLLK' A
#
# COMPACT_ATOMS: atom_id res chain seq x y z
N MET A 1 5.76 -8.84 -25.01
CA MET A 1 4.89 -8.31 -23.94
C MET A 1 4.12 -7.12 -24.50
N ALA A 2 2.79 -7.11 -24.40
CA ALA A 2 1.98 -6.03 -24.94
C ALA A 2 2.33 -4.70 -24.24
N THR A 3 3.01 -3.80 -24.95
CA THR A 3 3.39 -2.49 -24.41
C THR A 3 2.17 -1.59 -24.42
N LYS A 4 1.45 -1.54 -23.29
CA LYS A 4 0.51 -0.45 -23.02
C LYS A 4 1.27 0.86 -23.23
N GLN A 5 0.82 1.70 -24.15
CA GLN A 5 1.54 2.92 -24.53
C GLN A 5 1.77 3.79 -23.28
N ALA A 6 3.05 3.96 -22.90
CA ALA A 6 3.41 4.77 -21.74
C ALA A 6 3.00 6.23 -21.97
N LYS A 7 2.40 6.84 -20.94
CA LYS A 7 2.11 8.28 -20.94
C LYS A 7 3.25 9.01 -20.25
N ARG A 8 3.81 10.03 -20.91
CA ARG A 8 4.90 10.83 -20.35
C ARG A 8 4.33 11.76 -19.28
N ALA A 9 4.96 11.77 -18.11
CA ALA A 9 4.71 12.72 -17.04
C ALA A 9 6.05 13.32 -16.58
N THR A 10 6.01 14.54 -16.06
CA THR A 10 7.16 15.20 -15.44
C THR A 10 6.81 15.43 -13.98
N ILE A 11 7.67 14.96 -13.08
CA ILE A 11 7.50 15.07 -11.63
C ILE A 11 8.77 15.66 -11.03
N TYR A 12 8.59 16.41 -9.95
CA TYR A 12 9.71 16.83 -9.11
C TYR A 12 9.87 15.82 -7.98
N LEU A 13 11.10 15.38 -7.75
CA LEU A 13 11.47 14.51 -6.62
C LEU A 13 12.33 15.29 -5.66
N ASP A 14 12.17 15.02 -4.38
CA ASP A 14 13.14 15.43 -3.37
C ASP A 14 14.56 14.94 -3.77
N PRO A 15 15.62 15.75 -3.59
CA PRO A 15 16.97 15.38 -4.02
C PRO A 15 17.49 14.08 -3.41
N ASP A 16 17.21 13.84 -2.12
CA ASP A 16 17.66 12.64 -1.42
C ASP A 16 16.86 11.42 -1.88
N LEU A 17 15.55 11.60 -2.11
CA LEU A 17 14.71 10.55 -2.69
C LEU A 17 15.16 10.17 -4.10
N HIS A 18 15.44 11.15 -4.96
CA HIS A 18 15.95 10.90 -6.31
C HIS A 18 17.27 10.12 -6.27
N ARG A 19 18.18 10.45 -5.35
CA ARG A 19 19.44 9.72 -5.15
C ARG A 19 19.19 8.27 -4.74
N ALA A 20 18.31 8.04 -3.76
CA ALA A 20 17.97 6.71 -3.28
C ALA A 20 17.37 5.84 -4.39
N VAL A 21 16.39 6.38 -5.14
CA VAL A 21 15.73 5.67 -6.25
C VAL A 21 16.73 5.40 -7.38
N LYS A 22 17.63 6.33 -7.70
CA LYS A 22 18.68 6.12 -8.70
C LYS A 22 19.62 4.98 -8.33
N ILE A 23 20.03 4.88 -7.06
CA ILE A 23 20.86 3.77 -6.58
C ILE A 23 20.10 2.44 -6.70
N LYS A 24 18.84 2.40 -6.24
CA LYS A 24 18.00 1.21 -6.33
C LYS A 24 17.84 0.74 -7.77
N ALA A 25 17.53 1.66 -8.69
CA ALA A 25 17.40 1.38 -10.13
C ALA A 25 18.67 0.75 -10.72
N GLY A 26 19.84 1.30 -10.37
CA GLY A 26 21.13 0.75 -10.81
C GLY A 26 21.40 -0.65 -10.27
N LEU A 27 21.06 -0.92 -9.01
CA LEU A 27 21.22 -2.24 -8.39
C LEU A 27 20.27 -3.29 -8.95
N SER A 28 19.03 -2.91 -9.26
CA SER A 28 18.01 -3.83 -9.76
C SER A 28 17.93 -3.92 -11.29
N SER A 29 18.81 -3.20 -12.02
CA SER A 29 18.82 -3.17 -13.49
C SER A 29 17.48 -2.77 -14.13
N VAL A 30 16.74 -1.88 -13.46
CA VAL A 30 15.49 -1.30 -13.96
C VAL A 30 15.62 0.21 -14.05
N THR A 31 14.69 0.86 -14.75
CA THR A 31 14.68 2.32 -14.86
C THR A 31 14.03 2.99 -13.64
N ILE A 32 14.38 4.25 -13.39
CA ILE A 32 13.71 5.08 -12.37
C ILE A 32 12.20 5.17 -12.65
N SER A 33 11.82 5.33 -13.92
CA SER A 33 10.40 5.40 -14.33
C SER A 33 9.62 4.13 -14.02
N GLU A 34 10.24 2.95 -14.15
CA GLU A 34 9.63 1.68 -13.79
C GLU A 34 9.41 1.56 -12.28
N LEU A 35 10.43 1.87 -11.46
CA LEU A 35 10.30 1.86 -10.00
C LEU A 35 9.19 2.80 -9.52
N ILE A 36 9.13 4.01 -10.07
CA ILE A 36 8.11 4.99 -9.68
C ILE A 36 6.73 4.52 -10.14
N SER A 37 6.62 3.96 -11.36
CA SER A 37 5.34 3.45 -11.87
C SER A 37 4.84 2.26 -11.05
N GLU A 38 5.73 1.41 -10.56
CA GLU A 38 5.42 0.29 -9.66
C GLU A 38 4.96 0.80 -8.29
N ALA A 39 5.73 1.69 -7.66
CA ALA A 39 5.37 2.27 -6.37
C ALA A 39 4.00 2.97 -6.38
N ILE A 40 3.69 3.72 -7.45
CA ILE A 40 2.37 4.35 -7.62
C ILE A 40 1.27 3.28 -7.76
N ARG A 41 1.53 2.21 -8.52
CA ARG A 41 0.55 1.13 -8.70
C ARG A 41 0.28 0.39 -7.39
N ASP A 42 1.31 0.19 -6.58
CA ASP A 42 1.20 -0.50 -5.31
C ASP A 42 0.42 0.34 -4.29
N SER A 43 0.77 1.62 -4.15
CA SER A 43 0.01 2.56 -3.30
C SER A 43 -1.47 2.63 -3.70
N LEU A 44 -1.78 2.71 -4.99
CA LEU A 44 -3.18 2.73 -5.45
C LEU A 44 -3.91 1.40 -5.23
N ARG A 45 -3.19 0.27 -5.24
CA ARG A 45 -3.78 -1.05 -5.00
C ARG A 45 -4.11 -1.25 -3.53
N GLU A 46 -3.22 -0.81 -2.64
CA GLU A 46 -3.42 -0.81 -1.19
C GLU A 46 -4.67 0.01 -0.84
N ASP A 47 -4.74 1.26 -1.31
CA ASP A 47 -5.92 2.12 -1.09
C ASP A 47 -7.22 1.46 -1.57
N ALA A 48 -7.20 0.81 -2.75
CA ALA A 48 -8.37 0.13 -3.29
C ALA A 48 -8.76 -1.11 -2.46
N ALA A 49 -7.78 -1.83 -1.91
CA ALA A 49 -8.04 -2.98 -1.04
C ALA A 49 -8.67 -2.53 0.29
N ASP A 50 -8.18 -1.45 0.87
CA ASP A 50 -8.69 -0.87 2.12
C ASP A 50 -10.12 -0.38 1.96
N ILE A 51 -10.42 0.35 0.88
CA ILE A 51 -11.79 0.80 0.57
C ILE A 51 -12.73 -0.40 0.47
N LYS A 52 -12.32 -1.47 -0.23
CA LYS A 52 -13.14 -2.67 -0.38
C LYS A 52 -13.36 -3.41 0.95
N ALA A 53 -12.35 -3.45 1.82
CA ALA A 53 -12.47 -4.03 3.15
C ALA A 53 -13.48 -3.26 4.01
N LEU A 54 -13.43 -1.92 3.98
CA LEU A 54 -14.41 -1.06 4.66
C LEU A 54 -15.83 -1.27 4.12
N GLU A 55 -16.00 -1.37 2.80
CA GLU A 55 -17.32 -1.66 2.21
C GLU A 55 -17.86 -3.02 2.62
N SER A 56 -17.00 -4.03 2.74
CA SER A 56 -17.38 -5.37 3.18
C SER A 56 -17.77 -5.39 4.66
N SER A 57 -17.06 -4.63 5.50
CA SER A 57 -17.32 -4.53 6.94
C SER A 57 -18.64 -3.83 7.28
N LYS A 58 -19.21 -3.02 6.37
CA LYS A 58 -20.56 -2.43 6.58
C LYS A 58 -21.65 -3.49 6.82
N ASN A 59 -21.46 -4.71 6.33
CA ASN A 59 -22.40 -5.81 6.47
C ASN A 59 -22.01 -6.77 7.61
N GLU A 60 -20.88 -6.54 8.28
CA GLU A 60 -20.46 -7.37 9.42
C GLU A 60 -21.24 -6.98 10.67
N PRO A 61 -21.70 -7.97 11.46
CA PRO A 61 -22.32 -7.69 12.75
C PRO A 61 -21.29 -7.06 13.68
N SER A 62 -21.66 -5.99 14.36
CA SER A 62 -20.84 -5.41 15.42
C SER A 62 -20.68 -6.40 16.56
N VAL A 63 -19.46 -6.63 17.00
CA VAL A 63 -19.12 -7.48 18.15
C VAL A 63 -18.63 -6.59 19.29
N SER A 64 -19.00 -6.92 20.53
CA SER A 64 -18.51 -6.16 21.68
C SER A 64 -17.02 -6.42 21.90
N LEU A 65 -16.31 -5.41 22.43
CA LEU A 65 -14.90 -5.59 22.77
C LEU A 65 -14.72 -6.69 23.82
N GLU A 66 -15.68 -6.82 24.74
CA GLU A 66 -15.69 -7.84 25.79
C GLU A 66 -15.77 -9.26 25.20
N ASP A 67 -16.56 -9.46 24.14
CA ASP A 67 -16.69 -10.78 23.47
C ASP A 67 -15.43 -11.14 22.69
N VAL A 68 -14.80 -10.16 22.01
CA VAL A 68 -13.52 -10.36 21.33
C VAL A 68 -12.41 -10.69 22.35
N LEU A 69 -12.32 -9.96 23.46
CA LEU A 69 -11.29 -10.21 24.48
C LEU A 69 -11.45 -11.58 25.16
N LYS A 70 -12.69 -12.06 25.32
CA LYS A 70 -12.99 -13.43 25.74
C LYS A 70 -12.48 -14.46 24.74
N GLU A 71 -12.79 -14.28 23.46
CA GLU A 71 -12.39 -15.20 22.39
C GLU A 71 -10.86 -15.37 22.32
N PHE A 72 -10.11 -14.29 22.53
CA PHE A 72 -8.65 -14.31 22.51
C PHE A 72 -7.97 -14.55 23.87
N ASN A 73 -8.72 -14.82 24.95
CA ASN A 73 -8.21 -14.94 26.33
C ASN A 73 -7.39 -13.71 26.80
N LEU A 74 -7.77 -12.52 26.33
CA LEU A 74 -7.09 -11.24 26.60
C LEU A 74 -7.81 -10.37 27.65
N GLU A 75 -8.72 -10.95 28.43
CA GLU A 75 -9.53 -10.25 29.44
C GLU A 75 -8.72 -9.43 30.45
N ARG A 76 -7.43 -9.75 30.64
CA ARG A 76 -6.51 -8.98 31.48
C ARG A 76 -6.39 -7.50 31.05
N LEU A 77 -6.72 -7.17 29.81
CA LEU A 77 -6.63 -5.80 29.26
C LEU A 77 -7.80 -4.89 29.68
N LEU A 78 -8.84 -5.41 30.34
CA LEU A 78 -9.97 -4.63 30.87
C LEU A 78 -9.70 -4.01 32.26
N LYS A 79 -8.43 -3.80 32.62
CA LYS A 79 -8.03 -3.23 33.92
C LYS A 79 -7.58 -1.78 33.83
#